data_AF-A0A7Z2M8K8-F1
#
_entry.id   AF-A0A7Z2M8K8-F1
#
_cell.length_a   1.000
_cell.length_b   1.000
_cell.length_c   1.000
_cell.angle_alpha   90.00
_cell.angle_beta   90.00
_cell.angle_gamma   90.00
#
_symmetry.space_group_name_H-M   'P 1'
#
loop_
_entity.id
_entity.type
_entity.pdbx_description
1 polymer ?
#
loop_
_entity_poly.entity_id
_entity_poly.type
_entity_poly.pdbx_seq_one_letter_code
_entity_poly.pdbx_strand_id
1 'polypeptide(L)'
;MSAVQGHWREVSEQSLPAATLLSSAIKASSQVLIIVERKEDWASYFPSEDIVTAQEYLEHSCDSESGKRVQVINLCRSYKYLGHGYYCSLLAEARGHKVIPSVRTISELTKKSLYGLALDDLDKTLEKALSHHLYSDTEGFTLTLYFGRTHIEPLQDLARQLFEVFPCPILLVEFRRTNGWHIEGIKSGALHKLRDDQEDQFANALDGFSRKVWRVPRSPQVARYDLAILHDPQEALPPSNAKALANFVRVGKTMGIDVELIERKDYARLAEYDGLLIRETTSVDNHTYRFAKKAESEGLVVMDDPTSILRCTNKVYLTDLLNSHQLGMPATEILYKERPEDFERVGERLGFPLVLKIPDGCFSRGVIKVESQQALLEATAELFEHSVLLLAQEFFYTEYDWRIGVLNRKPIFACQYFMSKGHWQIYNHKAKGQDVNGECRTMAIHEAPRAVVELAVKTANLIGDGLYGVDLKQAGDKVVVIEVNDNPNLDAGIEDAYLHDDLYSLVLEEFVRRLELKRRGQAW
;
A
#
# COMPACT_ATOMS: atom_id res chain seq x y z
N MET A 1 -19.41 -50.34 76.74
CA MET A 1 -20.62 -49.53 77.00
C MET A 1 -20.65 -48.38 76.02
N SER A 2 -21.77 -48.21 75.30
CA SER A 2 -22.32 -46.98 74.70
C SER A 2 -21.39 -46.07 73.87
N ALA A 3 -21.48 -46.09 72.53
CA ALA A 3 -22.32 -45.23 71.66
C ALA A 3 -21.80 -43.78 71.58
N VAL A 4 -21.60 -43.15 70.41
CA VAL A 4 -22.61 -42.57 69.49
C VAL A 4 -21.90 -42.29 68.13
N GLN A 5 -22.23 -42.93 66.99
CA GLN A 5 -23.13 -42.50 65.88
C GLN A 5 -22.84 -41.08 65.31
N GLY A 6 -22.79 -40.77 64.00
CA GLY A 6 -23.14 -41.49 62.76
C GLY A 6 -22.53 -40.79 61.50
N HIS A 7 -22.23 -41.57 60.45
CA HIS A 7 -22.95 -41.66 59.14
C HIS A 7 -22.57 -40.57 58.10
N TRP A 8 -21.61 -40.82 57.19
CA TRP A 8 -21.65 -41.59 55.90
C TRP A 8 -22.31 -40.88 54.72
N ARG A 9 -21.54 -40.63 53.66
CA ARG A 9 -21.99 -40.74 52.25
C ARG A 9 -20.87 -41.29 51.37
N GLU A 10 -21.29 -42.14 50.45
CA GLU A 10 -20.56 -43.20 49.74
C GLU A 10 -19.67 -42.72 48.59
N VAL A 11 -18.68 -43.57 48.29
CA VAL A 11 -17.79 -43.50 47.12
C VAL A 11 -18.26 -44.55 46.10
N SER A 12 -18.64 -44.10 44.91
CA SER A 12 -18.82 -44.90 43.68
C SER A 12 -19.01 -43.89 42.53
N GLU A 13 -18.51 -43.97 41.31
CA GLU A 13 -17.93 -45.03 40.49
C GLU A 13 -17.24 -44.33 39.29
N GLN A 14 -16.18 -44.93 38.74
CA GLN A 14 -15.54 -44.47 37.51
C GLN A 14 -16.26 -45.01 36.26
N SER A 15 -16.50 -44.16 35.27
CA SER A 15 -16.53 -44.54 33.85
C SER A 15 -16.30 -43.31 32.96
N LEU A 16 -15.27 -43.38 32.09
CA LEU A 16 -14.84 -42.35 31.12
C LEU A 16 -15.94 -42.01 30.08
N PRO A 17 -15.86 -40.82 29.46
CA PRO A 17 -15.68 -40.87 28.00
C PRO A 17 -14.74 -39.81 27.41
N ALA A 18 -14.12 -40.23 26.30
CA ALA A 18 -13.69 -39.46 25.12
C ALA A 18 -12.75 -38.25 25.31
N ALA A 19 -11.52 -38.44 24.86
CA ALA A 19 -10.58 -37.38 24.56
C ALA A 19 -11.16 -36.40 23.52
N THR A 20 -11.42 -35.17 23.95
CA THR A 20 -11.59 -34.02 23.07
C THR A 20 -10.41 -33.10 23.31
N LEU A 21 -9.37 -33.21 22.49
CA LEU A 21 -8.31 -32.21 22.37
C LEU A 21 -8.92 -30.95 21.75
N LEU A 22 -9.54 -30.10 22.57
CA LEU A 22 -9.89 -28.74 22.19
C LEU A 22 -8.69 -27.84 22.48
N SER A 23 -7.96 -27.57 21.40
CA SER A 23 -7.10 -26.41 21.21
C SER A 23 -7.71 -25.16 21.86
N SER A 24 -7.13 -24.73 22.98
CA SER A 24 -7.44 -23.44 23.61
C SER A 24 -6.74 -22.34 22.81
N ALA A 25 -7.38 -21.88 21.73
CA ALA A 25 -7.01 -20.64 21.07
C ALA A 25 -7.25 -19.47 22.04
N ILE A 26 -6.18 -18.80 22.45
CA ILE A 26 -6.22 -17.61 23.29
C ILE A 26 -6.92 -16.49 22.49
N LYS A 27 -8.14 -16.14 22.89
CA LYS A 27 -8.86 -14.95 22.38
C LYS A 27 -8.09 -13.69 22.79
N ALA A 28 -7.56 -12.95 21.83
CA ALA A 28 -7.04 -11.60 22.10
C ALA A 28 -8.22 -10.64 22.33
N SER A 29 -8.45 -10.23 23.58
CA SER A 29 -9.41 -9.17 23.91
C SER A 29 -8.76 -7.80 23.68
N SER A 30 -9.41 -6.90 22.94
CA SER A 30 -9.03 -5.49 22.88
C SER A 30 -9.53 -4.77 24.13
N GLN A 31 -8.65 -4.02 24.81
CA GLN A 31 -9.01 -3.25 26.01
C GLN A 31 -8.93 -1.75 25.69
N VAL A 32 -9.95 -0.98 26.09
CA VAL A 32 -9.97 0.48 25.92
C VAL A 32 -9.75 1.12 27.27
N LEU A 33 -8.62 1.77 27.46
CA LEU A 33 -8.30 2.51 28.67
C LEU A 33 -8.66 3.98 28.51
N ILE A 34 -9.45 4.52 29.43
CA ILE A 34 -9.77 5.95 29.45
C ILE A 34 -8.92 6.62 30.53
N ILE A 35 -8.04 7.51 30.10
CA ILE A 35 -7.16 8.26 31.01
C ILE A 35 -7.78 9.62 31.30
N VAL A 36 -8.04 9.89 32.57
CA VAL A 36 -8.49 11.20 33.07
C VAL A 36 -7.50 11.76 34.07
N GLU A 37 -7.42 13.08 34.22
CA GLU A 37 -6.54 13.66 35.24
C GLU A 37 -7.14 13.54 36.64
N ARG A 38 -8.47 13.65 36.76
CA ARG A 38 -9.23 13.40 37.99
C ARG A 38 -10.44 12.53 37.69
N LYS A 39 -10.75 11.56 38.56
CA LYS A 39 -11.93 10.68 38.41
C LYS A 39 -13.26 11.45 38.45
N GLU A 40 -13.27 12.61 39.13
CA GLU A 40 -14.40 13.55 39.17
C GLU A 40 -14.82 14.06 37.80
N ASP A 41 -13.88 14.21 36.86
CA ASP A 41 -14.16 14.68 35.49
C ASP A 41 -15.00 13.67 34.69
N TRP A 42 -15.12 12.44 35.21
CA TRP A 42 -15.91 11.37 34.62
C TRP A 42 -17.24 11.13 35.36
N ALA A 43 -17.54 11.87 36.43
CA ALA A 43 -18.64 11.53 37.35
C ALA A 43 -20.03 11.60 36.70
N SER A 44 -20.22 12.42 35.65
CA SER A 44 -21.47 12.53 34.88
C SER A 44 -21.71 11.35 33.92
N TYR A 45 -20.69 10.51 33.68
CA TYR A 45 -20.73 9.41 32.72
C TYR A 45 -20.88 8.07 33.44
N PHE A 46 -21.58 7.09 32.83
CA PHE A 46 -21.77 5.77 33.43
C PHE A 46 -20.42 5.13 33.81
N PRO A 47 -20.33 4.44 34.97
CA PRO A 47 -19.09 3.82 35.42
C PRO A 47 -18.61 2.81 34.37
N SER A 48 -17.44 3.06 33.80
CA SER A 48 -16.70 2.12 32.94
C SER A 48 -15.62 1.46 33.79
N GLU A 49 -15.46 0.14 33.68
CA GLU A 49 -14.46 -0.63 34.43
C GLU A 49 -13.00 -0.29 34.04
N ASP A 50 -12.79 0.44 32.93
CA ASP A 50 -11.47 0.73 32.35
C ASP A 50 -10.99 2.20 32.49
N ILE A 51 -11.41 2.92 33.54
CA ILE A 51 -10.98 4.30 33.81
C ILE A 51 -9.75 4.30 34.73
N VAL A 52 -8.70 5.00 34.31
CA VAL A 52 -7.45 5.16 35.08
C VAL A 52 -7.07 6.63 35.14
N THR A 53 -6.50 7.06 36.27
CA THR A 53 -5.97 8.43 36.35
C THR A 53 -4.63 8.55 35.62
N ALA A 54 -4.29 9.75 35.15
CA ALA A 54 -3.00 10.02 34.54
C ALA A 54 -1.83 9.58 35.44
N GLN A 55 -1.93 9.81 36.75
CA GLN A 55 -0.92 9.40 37.71
C GLN A 55 -0.84 7.87 37.84
N GLU A 56 -1.97 7.18 38.04
CA GLU A 56 -2.01 5.72 38.10
C GLU A 56 -1.43 5.10 36.82
N TYR A 57 -1.74 5.64 35.63
CA TYR A 57 -1.22 5.10 34.36
C TYR A 57 0.30 5.26 34.19
N LEU A 58 0.86 6.37 34.68
CA LEU A 58 2.30 6.65 34.64
C LEU A 58 3.09 5.83 35.66
N GLU A 59 2.51 5.60 36.84
CA GLU A 59 3.14 4.86 37.94
C GLU A 59 2.98 3.33 37.81
N HIS A 60 1.93 2.86 37.15
CA HIS A 60 1.69 1.43 36.98
C HIS A 60 2.69 0.81 36.00
N SER A 61 3.51 -0.14 36.47
CA SER A 61 4.32 -1.01 35.62
C SER A 61 3.44 -2.12 35.05
N CYS A 62 3.09 -2.05 33.77
CA CYS A 62 2.38 -3.15 33.14
C CYS A 62 3.34 -4.32 32.90
N ASP A 63 3.21 -5.38 33.69
CA ASP A 63 3.63 -6.72 33.26
C ASP A 63 2.86 -7.04 31.98
N SER A 64 3.59 -7.31 30.91
CA SER A 64 3.02 -7.64 29.61
C SER A 64 2.23 -8.96 29.71
N GLU A 65 0.91 -8.88 29.93
CA GLU A 65 0.02 -9.94 29.46
C GLU A 65 0.12 -9.96 27.93
N SER A 66 1.05 -10.78 27.46
CA SER A 66 1.47 -10.89 26.07
C SER A 66 0.27 -11.23 25.19
N GLY A 67 -0.28 -10.24 24.47
CA GLY A 67 -1.24 -10.44 23.39
C GLY A 67 -2.47 -9.53 23.32
N LYS A 68 -2.73 -8.65 24.29
CA LYS A 68 -3.90 -7.74 24.26
C LYS A 68 -3.59 -6.42 23.55
N ARG A 69 -4.40 -6.05 22.55
CA ARG A 69 -4.33 -4.72 21.90
C ARG A 69 -4.99 -3.70 22.81
N VAL A 70 -4.22 -2.74 23.34
CA VAL A 70 -4.71 -1.69 24.22
C VAL A 70 -4.88 -0.38 23.45
N GLN A 71 -6.06 0.20 23.52
CA GLN A 71 -6.36 1.54 23.00
C GLN A 71 -6.52 2.51 24.16
N VAL A 72 -5.83 3.65 24.09
CA VAL A 72 -5.83 4.66 25.14
C VAL A 72 -6.56 5.91 24.63
N ILE A 73 -7.65 6.29 25.30
CA ILE A 73 -8.30 7.58 25.09
C ILE A 73 -7.82 8.50 26.20
N ASN A 74 -6.93 9.40 25.84
CA ASN A 74 -6.38 10.37 26.78
C ASN A 74 -7.28 11.60 26.81
N LEU A 75 -7.92 11.85 27.96
CA LEU A 75 -8.83 12.96 28.24
C LEU A 75 -8.29 13.86 29.36
N CYS A 76 -6.96 13.92 29.52
CA CYS A 76 -6.32 14.81 30.47
C CYS A 76 -6.72 16.28 30.23
N ARG A 77 -6.71 17.10 31.29
CA ARG A 77 -7.18 18.49 31.22
C ARG A 77 -6.25 19.37 30.38
N SER A 78 -5.00 18.96 30.20
CA SER A 78 -4.00 19.68 29.43
C SER A 78 -2.96 18.75 28.78
N TYR A 79 -2.60 19.06 27.54
CA TYR A 79 -1.54 18.40 26.76
C TYR A 79 -0.27 19.26 26.63
N LYS A 80 -0.05 20.22 27.53
CA LYS A 80 1.18 21.04 27.52
C LYS A 80 2.42 20.15 27.54
N TYR A 81 3.46 20.59 26.85
CA TYR A 81 4.76 19.92 26.87
C TYR A 81 5.23 19.72 28.32
N LEU A 82 5.70 18.50 28.64
CA LEU A 82 6.06 18.05 29.99
C LEU A 82 4.90 18.01 31.02
N GLY A 83 3.64 18.09 30.57
CA GLY A 83 2.46 17.88 31.41
C GLY A 83 1.99 16.42 31.45
N HIS A 84 1.06 16.10 32.37
CA HIS A 84 0.51 14.76 32.54
C HIS A 84 -0.06 14.16 31.24
N GLY A 85 -0.87 14.93 30.51
CA GLY A 85 -1.45 14.47 29.24
C GLY A 85 -0.40 14.16 28.17
N TYR A 86 0.69 14.93 28.12
CA TYR A 86 1.80 14.69 27.19
C TYR A 86 2.56 13.39 27.54
N TYR A 87 2.90 13.21 28.82
CA TYR A 87 3.60 12.00 29.27
C TYR A 87 2.73 10.74 29.14
N CYS A 88 1.42 10.83 29.35
CA CYS A 88 0.52 9.69 29.16
C CYS A 88 0.50 9.21 27.70
N SER A 89 0.41 10.13 26.74
CA SER A 89 0.48 9.78 25.32
C SER A 89 1.86 9.25 24.92
N LEU A 90 2.95 9.85 25.42
CA LEU A 90 4.32 9.38 25.16
C LEU A 90 4.56 7.97 25.69
N LEU A 91 4.12 7.70 26.93
CA LEU A 91 4.26 6.39 27.55
C LEU A 91 3.37 5.34 26.88
N ALA A 92 2.16 5.71 26.45
CA ALA A 92 1.29 4.84 25.69
C ALA A 92 1.90 4.43 24.34
N GLU A 93 2.47 5.36 23.59
CA GLU A 93 3.20 5.05 22.35
C GLU A 93 4.41 4.16 22.59
N ALA A 94 5.21 4.45 23.63
CA ALA A 94 6.37 3.62 24.00
C ALA A 94 5.98 2.19 24.40
N ARG A 95 4.76 1.99 24.92
CA ARG A 95 4.18 0.67 25.25
C ARG A 95 3.53 -0.03 24.06
N GLY A 96 3.51 0.60 22.87
CA GLY A 96 2.82 0.07 21.69
C GLY A 96 1.29 0.14 21.78
N HIS A 97 0.75 0.94 22.70
CA HIS A 97 -0.69 1.19 22.79
C HIS A 97 -1.12 2.22 21.73
N LYS A 98 -2.32 2.06 21.17
CA LYS A 98 -2.88 3.06 20.26
C LYS A 98 -3.51 4.19 21.05
N VAL A 99 -2.86 5.36 21.13
CA VAL A 99 -3.32 6.51 21.92
C VAL A 99 -3.92 7.63 21.08
N ILE A 100 -4.96 8.28 21.62
CA ILE A 100 -5.58 9.47 21.03
C ILE A 100 -5.76 10.53 22.15
N PRO A 101 -5.20 11.75 22.02
CA PRO A 101 -4.33 12.20 20.92
C PRO A 101 -2.90 11.64 21.04
N SER A 102 -2.24 11.47 19.89
CA SER A 102 -0.81 11.08 19.80
C SER A 102 0.12 12.23 20.21
N VAL A 103 1.38 11.93 20.54
CA VAL A 103 2.40 12.96 20.83
C VAL A 103 2.60 13.89 19.63
N ARG A 104 2.56 13.33 18.42
CA ARG A 104 2.59 14.08 17.17
C ARG A 104 1.42 15.06 17.06
N THR A 105 0.18 14.58 17.26
CA THR A 105 -1.02 15.42 17.21
C THR A 105 -0.99 16.53 18.25
N ILE A 106 -0.51 16.25 19.47
CA ILE A 106 -0.34 17.26 20.53
C ILE A 106 0.65 18.35 20.08
N SER A 107 1.78 17.96 19.49
CA SER A 107 2.79 18.91 18.98
C SER A 107 2.26 19.75 17.82
N GLU A 108 1.51 19.14 16.89
CA GLU A 108 0.92 19.81 15.73
C GLU A 108 -0.13 20.84 16.14
N LEU A 109 -1.05 20.51 17.07
CA LEU A 109 -2.05 21.44 17.62
C LEU A 109 -1.43 22.64 18.36
N THR A 110 -0.17 22.53 18.79
CA THR A 110 0.53 23.62 19.51
C THR A 110 1.22 24.59 18.54
N LYS A 111 1.53 24.19 17.31
CA LYS A 111 2.33 24.96 16.34
C LYS A 111 1.45 25.62 15.28
N LYS A 112 1.21 26.92 15.42
CA LYS A 112 0.39 27.71 14.49
C LYS A 112 0.88 27.78 13.03
N SER A 113 2.15 27.46 12.77
CA SER A 113 2.80 27.65 11.47
C SER A 113 2.72 26.46 10.51
N LEU A 114 2.16 25.32 10.95
CA LEU A 114 2.15 24.07 10.16
C LEU A 114 0.87 23.87 9.32
N TYR A 115 -0.05 24.84 9.37
CA TYR A 115 -1.41 24.70 8.85
C TYR A 115 -1.57 24.98 7.34
N GLY A 116 -0.59 25.62 6.69
CA GLY A 116 -0.81 26.28 5.39
C GLY A 116 -1.23 25.36 4.23
N LEU A 117 -0.68 24.14 4.11
CA LEU A 117 -0.96 23.28 2.94
C LEU A 117 -2.17 22.35 3.11
N ALA A 118 -2.54 22.00 4.34
CA ALA A 118 -3.66 21.08 4.60
C ALA A 118 -5.01 21.81 4.78
N LEU A 119 -4.99 23.09 5.13
CA LEU A 119 -6.20 23.87 5.38
C LEU A 119 -6.76 24.57 4.12
N ASP A 120 -5.93 24.84 3.11
CA ASP A 120 -6.38 25.51 1.86
C ASP A 120 -7.48 24.72 1.11
N ASP A 121 -7.45 23.39 1.17
CA ASP A 121 -8.50 22.54 0.58
C ASP A 121 -9.76 22.44 1.47
N LEU A 122 -9.62 22.67 2.78
CA LEU A 122 -10.74 22.69 3.72
C LEU A 122 -11.51 24.01 3.67
N ASP A 123 -10.85 25.13 3.38
CA ASP A 123 -11.48 26.45 3.24
C ASP A 123 -12.51 26.46 2.10
N LYS A 124 -12.24 25.78 0.98
CA LYS A 124 -13.21 25.61 -0.13
C LYS A 124 -14.43 24.79 0.29
N THR A 125 -14.22 23.77 1.11
CA THR A 125 -15.29 22.89 1.64
C THR A 125 -16.16 23.66 2.64
N LEU A 126 -15.54 24.49 3.47
CA LEU A 126 -16.18 25.39 4.42
C LEU A 126 -17.05 26.45 3.73
N GLU A 127 -16.55 27.06 2.65
CA GLU A 127 -17.29 28.07 1.88
C GLU A 127 -18.54 27.46 1.22
N LYS A 128 -18.41 26.25 0.66
CA LYS A 128 -19.55 25.49 0.11
C LYS A 128 -20.57 25.13 1.19
N ALA A 129 -20.12 24.66 2.35
CA ALA A 129 -20.98 24.24 3.46
C ALA A 129 -21.74 25.39 4.12
N LEU A 130 -21.15 26.59 4.17
CA LEU A 130 -21.74 27.77 4.81
C LEU A 130 -22.55 28.67 3.85
N SER A 131 -22.51 28.42 2.54
CA SER A 131 -23.20 29.23 1.51
C SER A 131 -24.72 29.36 1.69
N HIS A 132 -25.36 28.48 2.47
CA HIS A 132 -26.81 28.46 2.70
C HIS A 132 -27.21 28.31 4.19
N HIS A 133 -26.29 28.55 5.14
CA HIS A 133 -26.54 28.33 6.58
C HIS A 133 -26.66 29.64 7.37
N LEU A 134 -27.37 29.60 8.51
CA LEU A 134 -27.65 30.73 9.42
C LEU A 134 -26.40 31.49 9.95
N TYR A 135 -25.20 30.94 9.78
CA TYR A 135 -23.93 31.57 10.18
C TYR A 135 -23.32 32.45 9.09
N SER A 136 -23.96 32.56 7.93
CA SER A 136 -23.50 33.34 6.78
C SER A 136 -23.22 34.80 7.09
N ASP A 137 -23.81 35.37 8.14
CA ASP A 137 -23.71 36.79 8.48
C ASP A 137 -22.80 37.07 9.70
N THR A 138 -22.09 36.06 10.20
CA THR A 138 -21.17 36.21 11.35
C THR A 138 -19.74 36.53 10.92
N GLU A 139 -19.03 37.33 11.74
CA GLU A 139 -17.61 37.68 11.51
C GLU A 139 -16.64 36.54 11.90
N GLY A 140 -17.11 35.59 12.71
CA GLY A 140 -16.38 34.41 13.14
C GLY A 140 -17.16 33.59 14.16
N PHE A 141 -16.81 32.31 14.31
CA PHE A 141 -17.39 31.43 15.32
C PHE A 141 -16.40 30.32 15.72
N THR A 142 -16.65 29.68 16.86
CA THR A 142 -15.88 28.52 17.31
C THR A 142 -16.74 27.26 17.26
N LEU A 143 -16.27 26.25 16.53
CA LEU A 143 -16.91 24.95 16.46
C LEU A 143 -16.23 23.98 17.42
N THR A 144 -17.02 23.29 18.24
CA THR A 144 -16.52 22.18 19.06
C THR A 144 -16.85 20.87 18.37
N LEU A 145 -15.84 20.03 18.16
CA LEU A 145 -15.97 18.71 17.56
C LEU A 145 -15.69 17.63 18.61
N TYR A 146 -16.47 16.55 18.57
CA TYR A 146 -16.28 15.39 19.44
C TYR A 146 -16.02 14.16 18.56
N PHE A 147 -14.80 13.63 18.60
CA PHE A 147 -14.39 12.50 17.75
C PHE A 147 -14.79 12.65 16.26
N GLY A 148 -14.63 13.86 15.71
CA GLY A 148 -15.00 14.20 14.33
C GLY A 148 -16.49 14.37 14.04
N ARG A 149 -17.33 14.45 15.08
CA ARG A 149 -18.77 14.74 14.96
C ARG A 149 -19.10 16.16 15.39
N THR A 150 -20.12 16.71 14.74
CA THR A 150 -20.75 18.00 15.07
C THR A 150 -22.26 17.87 14.94
N HIS A 151 -23.01 18.73 15.62
CA HIS A 151 -24.47 18.83 15.47
C HIS A 151 -24.87 19.69 14.26
N ILE A 152 -23.91 20.36 13.60
CA ILE A 152 -24.13 21.18 12.41
C ILE A 152 -23.95 20.30 11.17
N GLU A 153 -25.06 19.80 10.62
CA GLU A 153 -25.07 18.83 9.51
C GLU A 153 -24.21 19.24 8.30
N PRO A 154 -24.23 20.50 7.81
CA PRO A 154 -23.37 20.89 6.68
C PRO A 154 -21.87 20.87 6.98
N LEU A 155 -21.48 20.98 8.25
CA LEU A 155 -20.08 20.96 8.68
C LEU A 155 -19.60 19.57 9.10
N GLN A 156 -20.44 18.53 8.95
CA GLN A 156 -20.09 17.18 9.37
C GLN A 156 -18.98 16.56 8.52
N ASP A 157 -18.90 16.86 7.22
CA ASP A 157 -17.79 16.42 6.37
C ASP A 157 -16.48 17.12 6.76
N LEU A 158 -16.53 18.42 7.03
CA LEU A 158 -15.39 19.19 7.54
C LEU A 158 -14.94 18.67 8.90
N ALA A 159 -15.88 18.36 9.80
CA ALA A 159 -15.58 17.80 11.12
C ALA A 159 -14.85 16.45 11.04
N ARG A 160 -15.24 15.62 10.07
CA ARG A 160 -14.58 14.33 9.80
C ARG A 160 -13.16 14.54 9.27
N GLN A 161 -12.99 15.40 8.27
CA GLN A 161 -11.67 15.72 7.71
C GLN A 161 -10.72 16.33 8.75
N LEU A 162 -11.22 17.23 9.61
CA LEU A 162 -10.41 17.84 10.67
C LEU A 162 -9.98 16.82 11.73
N PHE A 163 -10.81 15.83 12.03
CA PHE A 163 -10.45 14.74 12.96
C PHE A 163 -9.49 13.73 12.34
N GLU A 164 -9.54 13.49 11.03
CA GLU A 164 -8.57 12.67 10.30
C GLU A 164 -7.18 13.32 10.34
N VAL A 165 -7.10 14.65 10.12
CA VAL A 165 -5.83 15.39 10.17
C VAL A 165 -5.33 15.57 11.62
N PHE A 166 -6.23 15.84 12.57
CA PHE A 166 -5.89 16.02 13.98
C PHE A 166 -6.70 15.07 14.88
N PRO A 167 -6.29 13.80 15.01
CA PRO A 167 -7.01 12.83 15.86
C PRO A 167 -6.95 13.23 17.35
N CYS A 168 -7.97 13.95 17.81
CA CYS A 168 -8.09 14.45 19.17
C CYS A 168 -9.55 14.31 19.65
N PRO A 169 -9.81 13.82 20.88
CA PRO A 169 -11.16 13.51 21.34
C PRO A 169 -12.11 14.71 21.31
N ILE A 170 -11.59 15.87 21.71
CA ILE A 170 -12.30 17.15 21.71
C ILE A 170 -11.43 18.16 20.96
N LEU A 171 -11.95 18.71 19.88
CA LEU A 171 -11.31 19.78 19.11
C LEU A 171 -12.14 21.06 19.16
N LEU A 172 -11.46 22.19 19.26
CA LEU A 172 -12.02 23.53 19.16
C LEU A 172 -11.42 24.19 17.92
N VAL A 173 -12.28 24.52 16.97
CA VAL A 173 -11.89 25.09 15.67
C VAL A 173 -12.43 26.51 15.60
N GLU A 174 -11.53 27.48 15.53
CA GLU A 174 -11.83 28.91 15.45
C GLU A 174 -11.87 29.32 13.97
N PHE A 175 -13.01 29.86 13.53
CA PHE A 175 -13.21 30.35 12.17
C PHE A 175 -13.36 31.87 12.18
N ARG A 176 -12.78 32.53 11.16
CA ARG A 176 -12.91 33.97 10.94
C ARG A 176 -13.21 34.25 9.47
N ARG A 177 -14.03 35.28 9.24
CA ARG A 177 -14.36 35.76 7.89
C ARG A 177 -13.56 37.02 7.56
N THR A 178 -12.79 36.98 6.47
CA THR A 178 -12.06 38.16 5.94
C THR A 178 -12.41 38.39 4.46
N ASN A 179 -11.79 37.65 3.54
CA ASN A 179 -12.11 37.62 2.09
C ASN A 179 -12.77 36.29 1.66
N GLY A 180 -13.15 35.49 2.66
CA GLY A 180 -13.58 34.10 2.59
C GLY A 180 -13.64 33.57 4.03
N TRP A 181 -14.16 32.36 4.21
CA TRP A 181 -14.09 31.68 5.50
C TRP A 181 -12.74 30.99 5.64
N HIS A 182 -12.04 31.27 6.74
CA HIS A 182 -10.75 30.66 7.04
C HIS A 182 -10.70 30.13 8.46
N ILE A 183 -9.96 29.05 8.66
CA ILE A 183 -9.65 28.52 10.00
C ILE A 183 -8.53 29.36 10.62
N GLU A 184 -8.84 30.12 11.67
CA GLU A 184 -7.90 30.94 12.42
C GLU A 184 -7.02 30.10 13.36
N GLY A 185 -7.57 29.00 13.89
CA GLY A 185 -6.82 28.13 14.78
C GLY A 185 -7.58 26.88 15.18
N ILE A 186 -6.81 25.83 15.48
CA ILE A 186 -7.32 24.57 16.00
C ILE A 186 -6.65 24.31 17.34
N LYS A 187 -7.44 23.98 18.36
CA LYS A 187 -6.98 23.73 19.73
C LYS A 187 -7.64 22.46 20.27
N SER A 188 -6.98 21.83 21.23
CA SER A 188 -7.60 20.74 22.01
C SER A 188 -8.59 21.31 23.02
N GLY A 189 -9.76 20.67 23.12
CA GLY A 189 -10.72 20.91 24.19
C GLY A 189 -10.42 20.07 25.44
N ALA A 190 -11.16 20.32 26.51
CA ALA A 190 -11.01 19.59 27.76
C ALA A 190 -12.40 19.20 28.31
N LEU A 191 -12.51 17.98 28.82
CA LEU A 191 -13.77 17.38 29.27
C LEU A 191 -14.47 18.23 30.34
N HIS A 192 -13.73 18.68 31.36
CA HIS A 192 -14.24 19.52 32.46
C HIS A 192 -14.77 20.92 32.05
N LYS A 193 -14.66 21.29 30.77
CA LYS A 193 -15.16 22.58 30.25
C LYS A 193 -16.44 22.44 29.44
N LEU A 194 -16.92 21.21 29.25
CA LEU A 194 -18.17 20.97 28.56
C LEU A 194 -19.34 21.38 29.47
N ARG A 195 -20.39 21.91 28.85
CA ARG A 195 -21.69 22.14 29.52
C ARG A 195 -22.56 20.90 29.39
N ASP A 196 -23.63 20.80 30.16
CA ASP A 196 -24.56 19.65 30.16
C ASP A 196 -25.01 19.24 28.73
N ASP A 197 -25.35 20.22 27.86
CA ASP A 197 -25.76 19.98 26.46
C ASP A 197 -24.63 19.39 25.58
N GLN A 198 -23.39 19.69 25.94
CA GLN A 198 -22.17 19.25 25.27
C GLN A 198 -21.67 17.92 25.84
N GLU A 199 -21.88 17.66 27.13
CA GLU A 199 -21.58 16.39 27.78
C GLU A 199 -22.38 15.25 27.15
N ASP A 200 -23.67 15.47 26.87
CA ASP A 200 -24.52 14.51 26.17
C ASP A 200 -24.05 14.25 24.73
N GLN A 201 -23.61 15.30 24.02
CA GLN A 201 -23.06 15.18 22.67
C GLN A 201 -21.73 14.41 22.68
N PHE A 202 -20.87 14.69 23.65
CA PHE A 202 -19.63 13.97 23.86
C PHE A 202 -19.90 12.50 24.23
N ALA A 203 -20.86 12.22 25.11
CA ALA A 203 -21.25 10.86 25.47
C ALA A 203 -21.75 10.07 24.25
N ASN A 204 -22.60 10.68 23.41
CA ASN A 204 -23.10 10.06 22.18
C ASN A 204 -22.01 9.89 21.11
N ALA A 205 -21.05 10.82 21.02
CA ALA A 205 -19.91 10.73 20.13
C ALA A 205 -18.91 9.67 20.60
N LEU A 206 -18.65 9.61 21.92
CA LEU A 206 -17.82 8.61 22.57
C LEU A 206 -18.46 7.23 22.47
N ASP A 207 -19.76 7.09 22.71
CA ASP A 207 -20.49 5.83 22.53
C ASP A 207 -20.61 5.48 21.05
N GLY A 208 -20.66 6.44 20.13
CA GLY A 208 -20.59 6.17 18.69
C GLY A 208 -19.18 5.76 18.21
N PHE A 209 -18.14 6.34 18.79
CA PHE A 209 -16.74 6.03 18.56
C PHE A 209 -16.39 4.66 19.18
N SER A 210 -16.80 4.47 20.43
CA SER A 210 -16.75 3.22 21.19
C SER A 210 -17.59 2.15 20.50
N ARG A 211 -18.86 2.35 20.13
CA ARG A 211 -19.68 1.39 19.34
C ARG A 211 -19.19 1.16 17.91
N LYS A 212 -18.47 2.08 17.27
CA LYS A 212 -17.74 1.76 16.02
C LYS A 212 -16.54 0.84 16.29
N VAL A 213 -15.94 0.96 17.47
CA VAL A 213 -14.89 0.06 17.99
C VAL A 213 -15.48 -1.23 18.61
N TRP A 214 -16.74 -1.22 19.09
CA TRP A 214 -17.43 -2.27 19.85
C TRP A 214 -18.52 -3.01 19.05
N ARG A 215 -18.93 -2.52 17.88
CA ARG A 215 -19.46 -3.39 16.83
C ARG A 215 -18.26 -4.11 16.25
N VAL A 216 -18.03 -5.31 16.78
CA VAL A 216 -17.65 -6.43 15.93
C VAL A 216 -18.89 -6.72 15.07
N PRO A 217 -18.99 -6.28 13.80
CA PRO A 217 -19.79 -7.07 12.88
C PRO A 217 -19.21 -8.49 13.00
N ARG A 218 -20.04 -9.51 13.24
CA ARG A 218 -19.66 -10.95 13.25
C ARG A 218 -18.31 -11.14 12.57
N SER A 219 -17.26 -11.32 13.36
CA SER A 219 -15.86 -11.05 12.99
C SER A 219 -15.59 -11.41 11.51
N PRO A 220 -15.47 -10.43 10.58
CA PRO A 220 -14.50 -10.65 9.53
C PRO A 220 -13.15 -10.73 10.25
N GLN A 221 -12.29 -11.65 9.84
CA GLN A 221 -10.95 -11.78 10.41
C GLN A 221 -10.34 -10.38 10.61
N VAL A 222 -9.93 -10.03 11.83
CA VAL A 222 -9.25 -8.76 12.07
C VAL A 222 -8.01 -8.78 11.19
N ALA A 223 -7.96 -7.87 10.23
CA ALA A 223 -6.79 -7.75 9.38
C ALA A 223 -5.56 -7.54 10.27
N ARG A 224 -4.54 -8.36 10.03
CA ARG A 224 -3.25 -8.36 10.71
C ARG A 224 -2.34 -7.26 10.17
N TYR A 225 -2.58 -6.86 8.92
CA TYR A 225 -1.80 -5.91 8.14
C TYR A 225 -2.70 -5.09 7.22
N ASP A 226 -2.32 -3.84 6.98
CA ASP A 226 -2.97 -2.92 6.05
C ASP A 226 -2.09 -2.76 4.79
N LEU A 227 -2.61 -3.11 3.62
CA LEU A 227 -1.91 -3.08 2.33
C LEU A 227 -2.57 -2.09 1.38
N ALA A 228 -1.81 -1.11 0.90
CA ALA A 228 -2.24 -0.24 -0.18
C ALA A 228 -1.92 -0.87 -1.54
N ILE A 229 -2.88 -0.86 -2.47
CA ILE A 229 -2.63 -1.12 -3.90
C ILE A 229 -2.82 0.18 -4.67
N LEU A 230 -1.73 0.76 -5.19
CA LEU A 230 -1.79 1.94 -6.06
C LEU A 230 -2.29 1.53 -7.45
N HIS A 231 -3.32 2.19 -7.94
CA HIS A 231 -3.85 1.99 -9.29
C HIS A 231 -4.40 3.30 -9.88
N ASP A 232 -4.49 3.37 -11.21
CA ASP A 232 -5.22 4.41 -11.92
C ASP A 232 -6.42 3.78 -12.68
N PRO A 233 -7.67 4.04 -12.25
CA PRO A 233 -8.87 3.56 -12.96
C PRO A 233 -8.99 4.02 -14.42
N GLN A 234 -8.30 5.10 -14.80
CA GLN A 234 -8.33 5.69 -16.15
C GLN A 234 -7.18 5.18 -17.04
N GLU A 235 -6.27 4.37 -16.50
CA GLU A 235 -5.17 3.81 -17.28
C GLU A 235 -5.71 2.83 -18.33
N ALA A 236 -5.25 3.00 -19.58
CA ALA A 236 -5.76 2.20 -20.70
C ALA A 236 -5.22 0.77 -20.69
N LEU A 237 -3.98 0.58 -20.25
CA LEU A 237 -3.29 -0.72 -20.21
C LEU A 237 -2.68 -0.92 -18.81
N PRO A 238 -3.53 -1.07 -17.78
CA PRO A 238 -3.03 -1.28 -16.43
C PRO A 238 -2.39 -2.66 -16.34
N PRO A 239 -1.42 -2.83 -15.43
CA PRO A 239 -0.75 -4.10 -15.20
C PRO A 239 -1.70 -5.14 -14.54
N SER A 240 -2.79 -4.70 -13.92
CA SER A 240 -3.86 -5.57 -13.44
C SER A 240 -5.23 -4.99 -13.76
N ASN A 241 -6.07 -5.81 -14.39
CA ASN A 241 -7.44 -5.46 -14.68
C ASN A 241 -8.31 -5.37 -13.41
N ALA A 242 -9.48 -4.75 -13.53
CA ALA A 242 -10.39 -4.53 -12.40
C ALA A 242 -10.80 -5.81 -11.67
N LYS A 243 -10.89 -6.95 -12.39
CA LYS A 243 -11.22 -8.25 -11.79
C LYS A 243 -10.06 -8.80 -10.97
N ALA A 244 -8.82 -8.63 -11.42
CA ALA A 244 -7.62 -8.96 -10.66
C ALA A 244 -7.51 -8.12 -9.37
N LEU A 245 -7.76 -6.81 -9.45
CA LEU A 245 -7.79 -5.93 -8.27
C LEU A 245 -8.87 -6.37 -7.26
N ALA A 246 -10.05 -6.73 -7.74
CA ALA A 246 -11.10 -7.29 -6.90
C ALA A 246 -10.71 -8.65 -6.27
N ASN A 247 -9.97 -9.48 -7.01
CA ASN A 247 -9.43 -10.74 -6.49
C ASN A 247 -8.38 -10.49 -5.39
N PHE A 248 -7.46 -9.54 -5.56
CA PHE A 248 -6.53 -9.13 -4.51
C PHE A 248 -7.24 -8.73 -3.21
N VAL A 249 -8.29 -7.89 -3.31
CA VAL A 249 -9.07 -7.47 -2.14
C VAL A 249 -9.78 -8.65 -1.47
N ARG A 250 -10.41 -9.51 -2.27
CA ARG A 250 -11.14 -10.69 -1.77
C ARG A 250 -10.21 -11.69 -1.10
N VAL A 251 -9.09 -12.05 -1.75
CA VAL A 251 -8.10 -13.00 -1.25
C VAL A 251 -7.40 -12.42 -0.01
N GLY A 252 -7.00 -11.15 -0.04
CA GLY A 252 -6.43 -10.45 1.11
C GLY A 252 -7.30 -10.56 2.36
N LYS A 253 -8.61 -10.34 2.21
CA LYS A 253 -9.57 -10.49 3.31
C LYS A 253 -9.60 -11.89 3.91
N THR A 254 -9.41 -12.94 3.11
CA THR A 254 -9.35 -14.34 3.60
C THR A 254 -8.04 -14.68 4.30
N MET A 255 -6.99 -13.91 4.04
CA MET A 255 -5.67 -14.02 4.66
C MET A 255 -5.50 -13.09 5.86
N GLY A 256 -6.54 -12.32 6.22
CA GLY A 256 -6.46 -11.29 7.25
C GLY A 256 -5.54 -10.14 6.84
N ILE A 257 -5.57 -9.70 5.59
CA ILE A 257 -4.92 -8.47 5.12
C ILE A 257 -6.03 -7.53 4.67
N ASP A 258 -6.04 -6.30 5.17
CA ASP A 258 -6.96 -5.27 4.66
C ASP A 258 -6.30 -4.64 3.44
N VAL A 259 -6.92 -4.81 2.28
CA VAL A 259 -6.37 -4.36 1.01
C VAL A 259 -7.21 -3.17 0.55
N GLU A 260 -6.62 -1.98 0.61
CA GLU A 260 -7.25 -0.75 0.11
C GLU A 260 -6.67 -0.40 -1.26
N LEU A 261 -7.55 -0.17 -2.23
CA LEU A 261 -7.15 0.37 -3.52
C LEU A 261 -7.02 1.89 -3.38
N ILE A 262 -5.82 2.42 -3.64
CA ILE A 262 -5.49 3.84 -3.49
C ILE A 262 -5.14 4.48 -4.83
N GLU A 263 -5.35 5.79 -4.94
CA GLU A 263 -5.05 6.57 -6.13
C GLU A 263 -3.96 7.60 -5.85
N ARG A 264 -3.54 8.33 -6.89
CA ARG A 264 -2.56 9.43 -6.79
C ARG A 264 -2.87 10.46 -5.69
N LYS A 265 -4.15 10.73 -5.41
CA LYS A 265 -4.60 11.68 -4.37
C LYS A 265 -4.29 11.23 -2.95
N ASP A 266 -4.16 9.92 -2.72
CA ASP A 266 -3.94 9.32 -1.40
C ASP A 266 -2.48 9.34 -0.96
N TYR A 267 -1.60 10.03 -1.71
CA TYR A 267 -0.18 10.13 -1.42
C TYR A 267 0.13 10.56 0.02
N ALA A 268 -0.69 11.43 0.60
CA ALA A 268 -0.53 11.90 1.98
C ALA A 268 -0.73 10.77 3.02
N ARG A 269 -1.71 9.88 2.77
CA ARG A 269 -2.14 8.77 3.64
C ARG A 269 -1.23 7.55 3.58
N LEU A 270 -0.22 7.55 2.70
CA LEU A 270 0.62 6.37 2.47
C LEU A 270 1.29 5.79 3.74
N ALA A 271 1.58 6.63 4.74
CA ALA A 271 2.16 6.20 6.01
C ALA A 271 1.17 5.44 6.94
N GLU A 272 -0.11 5.36 6.57
CA GLU A 272 -1.13 4.59 7.30
C GLU A 272 -1.02 3.08 7.05
N TYR A 273 -0.34 2.67 5.97
CA TYR A 273 -0.27 1.27 5.53
C TYR A 273 1.03 0.59 5.97
N ASP A 274 1.00 -0.73 6.09
CA ASP A 274 2.17 -1.56 6.34
C ASP A 274 2.95 -1.85 5.05
N GLY A 275 2.27 -1.87 3.91
CA GLY A 275 2.86 -2.16 2.60
C GLY A 275 2.21 -1.42 1.44
N LEU A 276 2.93 -1.37 0.32
CA LEU A 276 2.49 -0.79 -0.94
C LEU A 276 2.74 -1.79 -2.07
N LEU A 277 1.67 -2.17 -2.78
CA LEU A 277 1.72 -2.83 -4.08
C LEU A 277 1.42 -1.81 -5.19
N ILE A 278 2.30 -1.60 -6.15
CA ILE A 278 2.05 -0.70 -7.27
C ILE A 278 1.44 -1.53 -8.39
N ARG A 279 0.24 -1.17 -8.87
CA ARG A 279 -0.43 -1.78 -10.03
C ARG A 279 -0.83 -0.67 -11.02
N GLU A 280 0.13 0.18 -11.32
CA GLU A 280 0.07 1.25 -12.32
C GLU A 280 1.44 1.32 -13.00
N THR A 281 1.51 1.79 -14.25
CA THR A 281 2.78 1.95 -14.98
C THR A 281 3.85 2.68 -14.18
N THR A 282 5.01 2.05 -14.05
CA THR A 282 6.19 2.61 -13.42
C THR A 282 7.08 3.34 -14.42
N SER A 283 7.59 4.50 -14.00
CA SER A 283 8.62 5.28 -14.72
C SER A 283 9.29 6.20 -13.72
N VAL A 284 10.57 6.49 -13.93
CA VAL A 284 11.39 7.33 -13.04
C VAL A 284 10.80 8.75 -12.88
N ASP A 285 10.16 9.28 -13.92
CA ASP A 285 9.54 10.61 -13.92
C ASP A 285 8.06 10.61 -13.48
N ASN A 286 7.47 9.43 -13.20
CA ASN A 286 6.07 9.27 -12.83
C ASN A 286 5.84 9.39 -11.30
N HIS A 287 4.60 9.64 -10.85
CA HIS A 287 4.26 9.62 -9.42
C HIS A 287 4.42 8.24 -8.80
N THR A 288 4.29 7.17 -9.56
CA THR A 288 4.50 5.79 -9.09
C THR A 288 5.88 5.61 -8.45
N TYR A 289 6.94 6.17 -9.07
CA TYR A 289 8.29 6.18 -8.48
C TYR A 289 8.37 7.02 -7.19
N ARG A 290 7.64 8.13 -7.09
CA ARG A 290 7.56 8.95 -5.87
C ARG A 290 6.84 8.21 -4.73
N PHE A 291 5.78 7.48 -5.05
CA PHE A 291 5.08 6.59 -4.10
C PHE A 291 6.02 5.51 -3.59
N ALA A 292 6.75 4.83 -4.48
CA ALA A 292 7.73 3.81 -4.09
C ALA A 292 8.80 4.40 -3.14
N LYS A 293 9.36 5.56 -3.48
CA LYS A 293 10.37 6.25 -2.66
C LYS A 293 9.84 6.67 -1.29
N LYS A 294 8.64 7.25 -1.25
CA LYS A 294 8.01 7.65 0.00
C LYS A 294 7.73 6.42 0.87
N ALA A 295 7.10 5.39 0.32
CA ALA A 295 6.79 4.15 1.03
C ALA A 295 8.06 3.51 1.62
N GLU A 296 9.14 3.41 0.84
CA GLU A 296 10.44 2.93 1.32
C GLU A 296 10.98 3.78 2.49
N SER A 297 10.90 5.12 2.38
CA SER A 297 11.37 6.03 3.43
C SER A 297 10.55 6.00 4.72
N GLU A 298 9.24 5.74 4.61
CA GLU A 298 8.32 5.53 5.73
C GLU A 298 8.41 4.09 6.27
N GLY A 299 9.26 3.26 5.66
CA GLY A 299 9.58 1.90 6.09
C GLY A 299 8.52 0.86 5.68
N LEU A 300 7.63 1.14 4.74
CA LEU A 300 6.68 0.14 4.23
C LEU A 300 7.41 -0.99 3.51
N VAL A 301 6.77 -2.17 3.45
CA VAL A 301 7.17 -3.19 2.48
C VAL A 301 6.63 -2.76 1.12
N VAL A 302 7.52 -2.55 0.15
CA VAL A 302 7.15 -2.01 -1.17
C VAL A 302 7.43 -3.04 -2.25
N MET A 303 6.44 -3.27 -3.11
CA MET A 303 6.60 -3.92 -4.41
C MET A 303 5.78 -3.10 -5.43
N ASP A 304 6.36 -2.34 -6.34
CA ASP A 304 7.74 -2.41 -6.79
C ASP A 304 8.62 -1.38 -6.10
N ASP A 305 9.77 -1.82 -5.59
CA ASP A 305 10.68 -0.93 -4.88
C ASP A 305 11.39 0.04 -5.85
N PRO A 306 11.85 1.21 -5.37
CA PRO A 306 12.46 2.21 -6.24
C PRO A 306 13.70 1.73 -7.00
N THR A 307 14.47 0.81 -6.42
CA THR A 307 15.68 0.29 -7.05
C THR A 307 15.32 -0.62 -8.21
N SER A 308 14.30 -1.48 -8.03
CA SER A 308 13.75 -2.31 -9.09
C SER A 308 13.19 -1.48 -10.25
N ILE A 309 12.38 -0.46 -9.97
CA ILE A 309 11.85 0.45 -11.00
C ILE A 309 13.00 1.05 -11.83
N LEU A 310 14.02 1.62 -11.17
CA LEU A 310 15.16 2.24 -11.86
C LEU A 310 15.96 1.25 -12.72
N ARG A 311 16.12 0.01 -12.24
CA ARG A 311 16.90 -1.03 -12.94
C ARG A 311 16.14 -1.58 -14.15
N CYS A 312 14.84 -1.85 -14.00
CA CYS A 312 14.01 -2.43 -15.05
C CYS A 312 13.72 -1.43 -16.18
N THR A 313 13.51 -0.15 -15.87
CA THR A 313 13.27 0.87 -16.91
C THR A 313 14.52 1.17 -17.74
N ASN A 314 15.72 0.86 -17.23
CA ASN A 314 16.99 1.15 -17.89
C ASN A 314 17.47 -0.02 -18.77
N LYS A 315 17.13 0.03 -20.06
CA LYS A 315 17.54 -1.01 -21.03
C LYS A 315 19.06 -1.12 -21.23
N VAL A 316 19.81 -0.03 -21.05
CA VAL A 316 21.27 -0.07 -21.13
C VAL A 316 21.83 -0.86 -19.95
N TYR A 317 21.34 -0.58 -18.75
CA TYR A 317 21.71 -1.32 -17.55
C TYR A 317 21.39 -2.80 -17.72
N LEU A 318 20.19 -3.15 -18.19
CA LEU A 318 19.83 -4.55 -18.44
C LEU A 318 20.77 -5.21 -19.46
N THR A 319 21.11 -4.52 -20.55
CA THR A 319 22.02 -5.05 -21.58
C THR A 319 23.42 -5.32 -21.01
N ASP A 320 23.97 -4.37 -20.23
CA ASP A 320 25.28 -4.52 -19.57
C ASP A 320 25.26 -5.65 -18.52
N LEU A 321 24.16 -5.75 -17.75
CA LEU A 321 23.94 -6.79 -16.75
C LEU A 321 23.89 -8.19 -17.38
N LEU A 322 23.15 -8.36 -18.48
CA LEU A 322 23.07 -9.65 -19.18
C LEU A 322 24.43 -10.03 -19.80
N ASN A 323 25.13 -9.07 -20.41
CA ASN A 323 26.46 -9.28 -20.98
C ASN A 323 27.50 -9.70 -19.93
N SER A 324 27.60 -8.96 -18.83
CA SER A 324 28.58 -9.22 -17.76
C SER A 324 28.39 -10.59 -17.10
N HIS A 325 27.15 -11.08 -17.06
CA HIS A 325 26.80 -12.40 -16.54
C HIS A 325 26.69 -13.51 -17.60
N GLN A 326 27.01 -13.21 -18.86
CA GLN A 326 26.95 -14.14 -20.00
C GLN A 326 25.58 -14.82 -20.12
N LEU A 327 24.51 -14.05 -19.92
CA LEU A 327 23.14 -14.50 -20.08
C LEU A 327 22.70 -14.35 -21.53
N GLY A 328 21.83 -15.26 -22.00
CA GLY A 328 21.32 -15.22 -23.35
C GLY A 328 20.50 -13.95 -23.59
N MET A 329 20.89 -13.16 -24.58
CA MET A 329 20.15 -12.00 -25.08
C MET A 329 20.40 -11.87 -26.60
N PRO A 330 19.53 -11.18 -27.36
CA PRO A 330 19.83 -10.89 -28.76
C PRO A 330 21.08 -10.01 -28.89
N ALA A 331 21.83 -10.13 -29.98
CA ALA A 331 23.01 -9.30 -30.19
C ALA A 331 22.61 -7.81 -30.15
N THR A 332 23.22 -7.04 -29.25
CA THR A 332 22.80 -5.68 -28.94
C THR A 332 24.01 -4.76 -28.88
N GLU A 333 23.92 -3.60 -29.51
CA GLU A 333 24.94 -2.56 -29.51
C GLU A 333 24.34 -1.21 -29.10
N ILE A 334 25.15 -0.41 -28.40
CA ILE A 334 24.76 0.95 -28.00
C ILE A 334 25.30 1.92 -29.04
N LEU A 335 24.42 2.71 -29.62
CA LEU A 335 24.73 3.75 -30.58
C LEU A 335 24.76 5.11 -29.89
N TYR A 336 25.78 5.91 -30.21
CA TYR A 336 25.96 7.26 -29.69
C TYR A 336 25.76 8.29 -30.80
N LYS A 337 25.03 9.37 -30.50
CA LYS A 337 24.77 10.45 -31.48
C LYS A 337 26.06 11.05 -32.07
N GLU A 338 27.11 11.09 -31.27
CA GLU A 338 28.41 11.70 -31.61
C GLU A 338 29.31 10.78 -32.46
N ARG A 339 28.89 9.54 -32.75
CA ARG A 339 29.65 8.54 -33.51
C ARG A 339 28.86 8.01 -34.71
N PRO A 340 28.59 8.85 -35.73
CA PRO A 340 27.78 8.47 -36.87
C PRO A 340 28.35 7.29 -37.68
N GLU A 341 29.67 7.08 -37.63
CA GLU A 341 30.33 5.93 -38.26
C GLU A 341 29.88 4.57 -37.71
N ASP A 342 29.37 4.54 -36.47
CA ASP A 342 28.83 3.31 -35.87
C ASP A 342 27.49 2.91 -36.54
N PHE A 343 26.74 3.87 -37.09
CA PHE A 343 25.45 3.61 -37.73
C PHE A 343 25.62 2.88 -39.07
N GLU A 344 26.73 3.14 -39.78
CA GLU A 344 27.06 2.44 -41.02
C GLU A 344 27.48 0.99 -40.77
N ARG A 345 28.17 0.73 -39.65
CA ARG A 345 28.75 -0.58 -39.36
C ARG A 345 27.85 -1.50 -38.56
N VAL A 346 26.89 -0.97 -37.79
CA VAL A 346 26.00 -1.79 -36.96
C VAL A 346 25.13 -2.73 -37.81
N GLY A 347 24.72 -2.29 -39.01
CA GLY A 347 23.98 -3.12 -39.96
C GLY A 347 24.79 -4.31 -40.47
N GLU A 348 26.11 -4.16 -40.62
CA GLU A 348 27.02 -5.25 -41.00
C GLU A 348 27.22 -6.26 -39.87
N ARG A 349 27.24 -5.80 -38.61
CA ARG A 349 27.47 -6.65 -37.43
C ARG A 349 26.23 -7.40 -36.96
N LEU A 350 25.08 -6.72 -36.90
CA LEU A 350 23.82 -7.30 -36.40
C LEU A 350 22.96 -7.92 -37.51
N GLY A 351 23.17 -7.51 -38.76
CA GLY A 351 22.32 -7.88 -39.88
C GLY A 351 20.97 -7.16 -39.86
N PHE A 352 20.22 -7.30 -40.96
CA PHE A 352 18.85 -6.80 -41.08
C PHE A 352 17.84 -7.95 -41.16
N PRO A 353 16.61 -7.77 -40.63
CA PRO A 353 16.15 -6.57 -39.92
C PRO A 353 16.75 -6.44 -38.52
N LEU A 354 16.81 -5.22 -37.99
CA LEU A 354 17.19 -4.94 -36.61
C LEU A 354 16.17 -4.01 -35.94
N VAL A 355 16.22 -3.93 -34.62
CA VAL A 355 15.31 -3.12 -33.80
C VAL A 355 16.10 -2.02 -33.10
N LEU A 356 15.70 -0.77 -33.32
CA LEU A 356 16.17 0.39 -32.55
C LEU A 356 15.26 0.64 -31.36
N LYS A 357 15.84 0.92 -30.20
CA LYS A 357 15.11 1.21 -28.96
C LYS A 357 15.67 2.43 -28.24
N ILE A 358 14.79 3.28 -27.73
CA ILE A 358 15.18 4.31 -26.75
C ILE A 358 15.36 3.64 -25.37
N PRO A 359 16.45 3.96 -24.64
CA PRO A 359 16.74 3.40 -23.32
C PRO A 359 15.61 3.57 -22.32
N ASP A 360 15.04 4.77 -22.23
CA ASP A 360 14.08 5.20 -21.20
C ASP A 360 12.60 5.05 -21.62
N GLY A 361 12.33 4.35 -22.72
CA GLY A 361 10.96 4.18 -23.22
C GLY A 361 10.18 3.08 -22.50
N CYS A 362 8.98 3.37 -22.00
CA CYS A 362 7.98 2.36 -21.60
C CYS A 362 7.01 2.07 -22.76
N PHE A 363 6.40 0.88 -22.79
CA PHE A 363 5.36 0.47 -23.76
C PHE A 363 5.70 0.61 -25.24
N SER A 364 6.86 0.13 -25.71
CA SER A 364 7.20 0.15 -27.14
C SER A 364 7.22 1.53 -27.83
N ARG A 365 7.09 2.64 -27.09
CA ARG A 365 7.32 3.99 -27.63
C ARG A 365 8.81 4.17 -27.87
N GLY A 366 9.19 4.52 -29.10
CA GLY A 366 10.59 4.59 -29.51
C GLY A 366 11.23 3.24 -29.83
N VAL A 367 10.43 2.24 -30.22
CA VAL A 367 10.91 0.95 -30.75
C VAL A 367 10.59 0.88 -32.25
N ILE A 368 11.61 0.89 -33.09
CA ILE A 368 11.47 0.90 -34.56
C ILE A 368 12.20 -0.32 -35.14
N LYS A 369 11.49 -1.15 -35.90
CA LYS A 369 12.11 -2.21 -36.72
C LYS A 369 12.57 -1.60 -38.04
N VAL A 370 13.84 -1.76 -38.36
CA VAL A 370 14.45 -1.27 -39.61
C VAL A 370 14.89 -2.45 -40.46
N GLU A 371 14.60 -2.38 -41.77
CA GLU A 371 14.81 -3.49 -42.71
C GLU A 371 15.99 -3.25 -43.67
N SER A 372 16.58 -2.05 -43.66
CA SER A 372 17.70 -1.68 -44.52
C SER A 372 18.56 -0.60 -43.88
N GLN A 373 19.77 -0.42 -44.43
CA GLN A 373 20.71 0.63 -44.00
C GLN A 373 20.12 2.04 -44.15
N GLN A 374 19.34 2.28 -45.21
CA GLN A 374 18.69 3.57 -45.43
C GLN A 374 17.65 3.84 -44.33
N ALA A 375 16.81 2.85 -44.03
CA ALA A 375 15.81 2.96 -42.96
C ALA A 375 16.45 3.13 -41.57
N LEU A 376 17.62 2.52 -41.34
CA LEU A 376 18.40 2.69 -40.12
C LEU A 376 18.85 4.15 -39.92
N LEU A 377 19.37 4.78 -40.97
CA LEU A 377 19.84 6.18 -40.92
C LEU A 377 18.67 7.15 -40.68
N GLU A 378 17.53 6.92 -41.34
CA GLU A 378 16.32 7.73 -41.14
C GLU A 378 15.78 7.59 -39.70
N ALA A 379 15.65 6.35 -39.21
CA ALA A 379 15.14 6.09 -37.88
C ALA A 379 16.08 6.57 -36.77
N THR A 380 17.40 6.45 -36.94
CA THR A 380 18.37 7.00 -35.97
C THR A 380 18.32 8.52 -35.94
N ALA A 381 18.21 9.19 -37.09
CA ALA A 381 18.08 10.64 -37.15
C ALA A 381 16.85 11.13 -36.35
N GLU A 382 15.70 10.49 -36.53
CA GLU A 382 14.46 10.79 -35.77
C GLU A 382 14.65 10.52 -34.27
N LEU A 383 15.14 9.34 -33.89
CA LEU A 383 15.22 8.95 -32.48
C LEU A 383 16.28 9.75 -31.69
N PHE A 384 17.36 10.20 -32.34
CA PHE A 384 18.39 11.05 -31.72
C PHE A 384 17.94 12.51 -31.53
N GLU A 385 16.77 12.92 -32.01
CA GLU A 385 16.15 14.19 -31.60
C GLU A 385 15.67 14.14 -30.14
N HIS A 386 15.37 12.94 -29.63
CA HIS A 386 14.77 12.73 -28.32
C HIS A 386 15.68 12.00 -27.32
N SER A 387 16.79 11.42 -27.76
CA SER A 387 17.75 10.72 -26.91
C SER A 387 19.19 11.00 -27.35
N VAL A 388 20.15 10.89 -26.42
CA VAL A 388 21.59 10.97 -26.72
C VAL A 388 22.19 9.61 -27.10
N LEU A 389 21.50 8.53 -26.76
CA LEU A 389 21.94 7.15 -26.98
C LEU A 389 20.77 6.25 -27.38
N LEU A 390 21.02 5.25 -28.23
CA LEU A 390 20.03 4.28 -28.70
C LEU A 390 20.58 2.86 -28.53
N LEU A 391 19.70 1.88 -28.37
CA LEU A 391 20.08 0.47 -28.49
C LEU A 391 19.67 -0.05 -29.86
N ALA A 392 20.63 -0.61 -30.59
CA ALA A 392 20.39 -1.40 -31.79
C ALA A 392 20.48 -2.88 -31.43
N GLN A 393 19.45 -3.66 -31.76
CA GLN A 393 19.34 -5.05 -31.37
C GLN A 393 18.94 -5.92 -32.56
N GLU A 394 19.57 -7.09 -32.71
CA GLU A 394 19.19 -8.12 -33.68
C GLU A 394 17.68 -8.41 -33.59
N PHE A 395 16.99 -8.46 -34.73
CA PHE A 395 15.59 -8.87 -34.75
C PHE A 395 15.49 -10.40 -34.57
N PHE A 396 15.08 -10.82 -33.39
CA PHE A 396 14.87 -12.23 -33.08
C PHE A 396 13.39 -12.60 -33.24
N TYR A 397 13.05 -13.30 -34.32
CA TYR A 397 11.66 -13.69 -34.60
C TYR A 397 11.25 -14.96 -33.86
N THR A 398 10.04 -14.94 -33.29
CA THR A 398 9.37 -16.07 -32.64
C THR A 398 7.86 -15.96 -32.87
N GLU A 399 7.15 -17.09 -32.86
CA GLU A 399 5.69 -17.11 -33.01
C GLU A 399 4.97 -16.54 -31.77
N TYR A 400 5.62 -16.68 -30.62
CA TYR A 400 5.16 -16.18 -29.33
C TYR A 400 6.36 -15.76 -28.48
N ASP A 401 6.08 -14.92 -27.49
CA ASP A 401 7.04 -14.51 -26.46
C ASP A 401 6.63 -15.13 -25.12
N TRP A 402 7.62 -15.61 -24.38
CA TRP A 402 7.42 -16.11 -23.02
C TRP A 402 7.45 -14.95 -22.04
N ARG A 403 6.55 -14.94 -21.06
CA ARG A 403 6.72 -14.19 -19.82
C ARG A 403 6.74 -15.16 -18.66
N ILE A 404 7.78 -15.07 -17.85
CA ILE A 404 7.88 -15.80 -16.59
C ILE A 404 7.76 -14.79 -15.46
N GLY A 405 6.70 -14.92 -14.67
CA GLY A 405 6.56 -14.18 -13.42
C GLY A 405 7.51 -14.77 -12.37
N VAL A 406 8.30 -13.91 -11.73
CA VAL A 406 9.23 -14.28 -10.66
C VAL A 406 8.92 -13.41 -9.45
N LEU A 407 8.75 -14.02 -8.29
CA LEU A 407 8.54 -13.33 -7.01
C LEU A 407 9.47 -13.94 -5.98
N ASN A 408 10.24 -13.10 -5.27
CA ASN A 408 11.17 -13.58 -4.24
C ASN A 408 12.05 -14.74 -4.75
N ARG A 409 12.64 -14.51 -5.92
CA ARG A 409 13.55 -15.44 -6.61
C ARG A 409 12.94 -16.80 -7.00
N LYS A 410 11.61 -16.91 -6.98
CA LYS A 410 10.87 -18.12 -7.36
C LYS A 410 9.93 -17.82 -8.53
N PRO A 411 9.85 -18.70 -9.54
CA PRO A 411 8.86 -18.54 -10.59
C PRO A 411 7.44 -18.74 -10.01
N ILE A 412 6.49 -17.91 -10.42
CA ILE A 412 5.09 -17.94 -9.97
C ILE A 412 4.07 -18.16 -11.10
N PHE A 413 4.39 -17.81 -12.35
CA PHE A 413 3.58 -18.18 -13.50
C PHE A 413 4.43 -18.25 -14.78
N ALA A 414 3.92 -18.94 -15.79
CA ALA A 414 4.49 -18.96 -17.14
C ALA A 414 3.38 -18.73 -18.17
N CYS A 415 3.56 -17.73 -19.03
CA CYS A 415 2.59 -17.36 -20.06
C CYS A 415 3.28 -17.20 -21.42
N GLN A 416 2.59 -17.61 -22.48
CA GLN A 416 2.95 -17.35 -23.87
C GLN A 416 2.03 -16.27 -24.43
N TYR A 417 2.61 -15.20 -24.97
CA TYR A 417 1.90 -14.13 -25.66
C TYR A 417 2.15 -14.28 -27.15
N PHE A 418 1.10 -14.59 -27.90
CA PHE A 418 1.17 -14.72 -29.34
C PHE A 418 1.11 -13.34 -29.99
N MET A 419 1.81 -13.19 -31.11
CA MET A 419 1.77 -11.94 -31.87
C MET A 419 0.38 -11.75 -32.52
N SER A 420 -0.15 -10.53 -32.50
CA SER A 420 -1.39 -10.23 -33.23
C SER A 420 -1.18 -10.33 -34.75
N LYS A 421 -2.18 -10.82 -35.50
CA LYS A 421 -2.04 -11.10 -36.94
C LYS A 421 -1.55 -9.86 -37.70
N GLY A 422 -0.32 -9.93 -38.24
CA GLY A 422 0.28 -8.85 -39.05
C GLY A 422 1.10 -7.81 -38.26
N HIS A 423 1.24 -7.95 -36.94
CA HIS A 423 2.04 -7.06 -36.10
C HIS A 423 3.11 -7.84 -35.34
N TRP A 424 4.36 -7.35 -35.36
CA TRP A 424 5.50 -7.97 -34.68
C TRP A 424 5.69 -7.47 -33.24
N GLN A 425 4.85 -6.53 -32.80
CA GLN A 425 4.78 -6.03 -31.43
C GLN A 425 3.58 -6.65 -30.72
N ILE A 426 3.76 -7.01 -29.44
CA ILE A 426 2.69 -7.58 -28.60
C ILE A 426 1.58 -6.54 -28.36
N TYR A 427 1.92 -5.24 -28.28
CA TYR A 427 0.98 -4.14 -28.12
C TYR A 427 0.88 -3.28 -29.37
N ASN A 428 -0.32 -3.19 -29.94
CA ASN A 428 -0.60 -2.30 -31.06
C ASN A 428 -1.28 -1.00 -30.58
N HIS A 429 -0.48 0.05 -30.34
CA HIS A 429 -0.97 1.38 -29.95
C HIS A 429 -1.87 2.07 -30.99
N LYS A 430 -1.99 1.52 -32.21
CA LYS A 430 -2.81 2.07 -33.30
C LYS A 430 -4.09 1.28 -33.57
N ALA A 431 -4.30 0.13 -32.91
CA ALA A 431 -5.53 -0.65 -33.07
C ALA A 431 -6.68 -0.06 -32.26
N LYS A 432 -7.86 0.08 -32.87
CA LYS A 432 -9.12 0.38 -32.17
C LYS A 432 -9.84 -0.93 -31.88
N GLY A 433 -10.11 -1.23 -30.61
CA GLY A 433 -11.00 -2.33 -30.19
C GLY A 433 -10.30 -3.53 -29.57
N GLN A 434 -10.95 -4.70 -29.60
CA GLN A 434 -10.52 -5.96 -28.95
C GLN A 434 -9.28 -6.63 -29.58
N ASP A 435 -8.70 -6.05 -30.63
CA ASP A 435 -7.53 -6.59 -31.36
C ASP A 435 -6.16 -6.13 -30.80
N VAL A 436 -6.11 -5.61 -29.56
CA VAL A 436 -4.87 -5.07 -28.96
C VAL A 436 -3.94 -6.16 -28.44
N ASN A 437 -4.45 -7.33 -28.04
CA ASN A 437 -3.67 -8.43 -27.48
C ASN A 437 -3.84 -9.69 -28.34
N GLY A 438 -2.73 -10.37 -28.70
CA GLY A 438 -2.79 -11.70 -29.30
C GLY A 438 -3.28 -12.75 -28.30
N GLU A 439 -3.51 -13.98 -28.77
CA GLU A 439 -3.86 -15.11 -27.91
C GLU A 439 -2.83 -15.23 -26.77
N CYS A 440 -3.29 -15.47 -25.55
CA CYS A 440 -2.42 -15.69 -24.40
C CYS A 440 -2.65 -17.10 -23.87
N ARG A 441 -1.58 -17.85 -23.63
CA ARG A 441 -1.64 -19.21 -23.07
C ARG A 441 -0.79 -19.30 -21.81
N THR A 442 -1.46 -19.41 -20.68
CA THR A 442 -0.84 -19.67 -19.38
C THR A 442 -0.77 -21.17 -19.12
N MET A 443 0.32 -21.62 -18.51
CA MET A 443 0.55 -23.02 -18.18
C MET A 443 1.27 -23.16 -16.83
N ALA A 444 1.37 -24.39 -16.33
CA ALA A 444 2.13 -24.63 -15.11
C ALA A 444 3.62 -24.40 -15.36
N ILE A 445 4.35 -23.91 -14.35
CA ILE A 445 5.80 -23.66 -14.47
C ILE A 445 6.57 -24.95 -14.85
N HIS A 446 6.13 -26.12 -14.37
CA HIS A 446 6.78 -27.39 -14.66
C HIS A 446 6.52 -27.90 -16.08
N GLU A 447 5.52 -27.35 -16.78
CA GLU A 447 5.24 -27.64 -18.19
C GLU A 447 6.02 -26.71 -19.12
N ALA A 448 6.42 -25.52 -18.63
CA ALA A 448 7.26 -24.60 -19.38
C ALA A 448 8.68 -25.17 -19.59
N PRO A 449 9.34 -24.86 -20.72
CA PRO A 449 10.70 -25.33 -20.97
C PRO A 449 11.65 -24.91 -19.85
N ARG A 450 12.37 -25.89 -19.29
CA ARG A 450 13.26 -25.68 -18.14
C ARG A 450 14.28 -24.57 -18.37
N ALA A 451 14.86 -24.50 -19.56
CA ALA A 451 15.83 -23.45 -19.92
C ALA A 451 15.23 -22.04 -19.88
N VAL A 452 13.95 -21.88 -20.24
CA VAL A 452 13.23 -20.59 -20.18
C VAL A 452 13.04 -20.16 -18.73
N VAL A 453 12.54 -21.06 -17.89
CA VAL A 453 12.30 -20.77 -16.46
C VAL A 453 13.61 -20.48 -15.73
N GLU A 454 14.65 -21.29 -15.94
CA GLU A 454 15.95 -21.09 -15.29
C GLU A 454 16.61 -19.77 -15.71
N LEU A 455 16.57 -19.42 -17.01
CA LEU A 455 17.12 -18.16 -17.49
C LEU A 455 16.33 -16.96 -16.95
N ALA A 456 15.00 -17.06 -16.87
CA ALA A 456 14.16 -16.02 -16.30
C ALA A 456 14.49 -15.77 -14.82
N VAL A 457 14.51 -16.83 -14.01
CA VAL A 457 14.82 -16.72 -12.57
C VAL A 457 16.23 -16.20 -12.36
N LYS A 458 17.22 -16.68 -13.12
CA LYS A 458 18.61 -16.19 -13.02
C LYS A 458 18.69 -14.69 -13.33
N THR A 459 17.97 -14.23 -14.35
CA THR A 459 17.93 -12.81 -14.74
C THR A 459 17.25 -11.95 -13.67
N ALA A 460 16.06 -12.33 -13.21
CA ALA A 460 15.32 -11.59 -12.18
C ALA A 460 16.14 -11.45 -10.87
N ASN A 461 16.87 -12.51 -10.49
CA ASN A 461 17.72 -12.51 -9.30
C ASN A 461 18.89 -11.51 -9.36
N LEU A 462 19.30 -11.08 -10.56
CA LEU A 462 20.30 -10.03 -10.72
C LEU A 462 19.71 -8.63 -10.50
N ILE A 463 18.39 -8.47 -10.70
CA ILE A 463 17.67 -7.22 -10.44
C ILE A 463 17.35 -7.09 -8.95
N GLY A 464 16.79 -8.14 -8.34
CA GLY A 464 16.43 -8.11 -6.92
C GLY A 464 15.60 -9.31 -6.49
N ASP A 465 14.75 -9.10 -5.49
CA ASP A 465 13.88 -10.13 -4.92
C ASP A 465 12.38 -9.76 -4.98
N GLY A 466 12.04 -8.67 -5.67
CA GLY A 466 10.67 -8.19 -5.83
C GLY A 466 9.80 -9.08 -6.72
N LEU A 467 8.74 -8.48 -7.25
CA LEU A 467 7.92 -9.06 -8.30
C LEU A 467 8.51 -8.64 -9.65
N TYR A 468 8.72 -9.59 -10.55
CA TYR A 468 9.26 -9.32 -11.89
C TYR A 468 8.55 -10.16 -12.94
N GLY A 469 8.42 -9.63 -14.14
CA GLY A 469 8.10 -10.40 -15.34
C GLY A 469 9.28 -10.39 -16.27
N VAL A 470 9.87 -11.55 -16.54
CA VAL A 470 10.97 -11.66 -17.49
C VAL A 470 10.40 -12.10 -18.82
N ASP A 471 10.64 -11.29 -19.86
CA ASP A 471 10.22 -11.59 -21.21
C ASP A 471 11.35 -12.25 -21.98
N LEU A 472 11.06 -13.41 -22.57
CA LEU A 472 12.02 -14.23 -23.27
C LEU A 472 11.50 -14.64 -24.63
N LYS A 473 12.43 -14.81 -25.56
CA LYS A 473 12.17 -15.47 -26.84
C LYS A 473 12.92 -16.79 -26.90
N GLN A 474 12.30 -17.74 -27.59
CA GLN A 474 12.86 -19.07 -27.80
C GLN A 474 12.77 -19.46 -29.27
N ALA A 475 13.91 -19.81 -29.87
CA ALA A 475 13.97 -20.45 -31.19
C ALA A 475 14.79 -21.74 -31.09
N GLY A 476 14.11 -22.88 -31.19
CA GLY A 476 14.71 -24.18 -30.89
C GLY A 476 15.26 -24.21 -29.46
N ASP A 477 16.57 -24.50 -29.33
CA ASP A 477 17.27 -24.55 -28.05
C ASP A 477 17.82 -23.19 -27.58
N LYS A 478 17.81 -22.17 -28.45
CA LYS A 478 18.30 -20.83 -28.09
C LYS A 478 17.21 -20.05 -27.37
N VAL A 479 17.45 -19.72 -26.10
CA VAL A 479 16.59 -18.85 -25.29
C VAL A 479 17.32 -17.54 -24.99
N VAL A 480 16.62 -16.42 -25.18
CA VAL A 480 17.18 -15.09 -24.98
C VAL A 480 16.22 -14.21 -24.17
N VAL A 481 16.76 -13.42 -23.26
CA VAL A 481 16.05 -12.40 -22.50
C VAL A 481 15.86 -11.16 -23.38
N ILE A 482 14.66 -10.61 -23.37
CA ILE A 482 14.29 -9.39 -24.10
C ILE A 482 14.18 -8.20 -23.16
N GLU A 483 13.45 -8.37 -22.06
CA GLU A 483 13.25 -7.34 -21.05
C GLU A 483 12.92 -7.95 -19.68
N VAL A 484 13.06 -7.13 -18.64
CA VAL A 484 12.59 -7.43 -17.29
C VAL A 484 11.69 -6.29 -16.87
N ASN A 485 10.46 -6.62 -16.52
CA ASN A 485 9.45 -5.70 -16.05
C ASN A 485 9.40 -5.77 -14.52
N ASP A 486 9.60 -4.65 -13.84
CA ASP A 486 9.36 -4.52 -12.39
C ASP A 486 7.88 -4.66 -12.07
N ASN A 487 6.99 -4.24 -12.97
CA ASN A 487 5.56 -4.28 -12.76
C ASN A 487 4.84 -5.21 -13.76
N PRO A 488 5.04 -6.55 -13.68
CA PRO A 488 4.47 -7.47 -14.66
C PRO A 488 2.95 -7.55 -14.60
N ASN A 489 2.32 -7.98 -15.69
CA ASN A 489 0.89 -8.25 -15.71
C ASN A 489 0.49 -9.34 -14.71
N LEU A 490 -0.64 -9.12 -14.03
CA LEU A 490 -1.32 -10.08 -13.16
C LEU A 490 -2.83 -9.92 -13.42
N ASP A 491 -3.25 -10.21 -14.64
CA ASP A 491 -4.61 -10.06 -15.13
C ASP A 491 -5.45 -11.30 -14.86
N ALA A 492 -6.69 -11.06 -14.42
CA ALA A 492 -7.66 -12.13 -14.26
C ALA A 492 -8.12 -12.64 -15.64
N GLY A 493 -8.05 -13.95 -15.85
CA GLY A 493 -8.28 -14.65 -17.10
C GLY A 493 -7.03 -14.86 -17.95
N ILE A 494 -5.86 -14.30 -17.57
CA ILE A 494 -4.60 -14.45 -18.31
C ILE A 494 -3.55 -15.09 -17.40
N GLU A 495 -2.79 -14.33 -16.61
CA GLU A 495 -1.71 -14.89 -15.81
C GLU A 495 -2.24 -15.76 -14.65
N ASP A 496 -3.45 -15.48 -14.16
CA ASP A 496 -4.14 -16.31 -13.16
C ASP A 496 -4.87 -17.53 -13.78
N ALA A 497 -4.79 -17.76 -15.10
CA ALA A 497 -5.61 -18.80 -15.74
C ALA A 497 -5.27 -20.22 -15.26
N TYR A 498 -4.05 -20.46 -14.75
CA TYR A 498 -3.66 -21.73 -14.16
C TYR A 498 -3.81 -21.76 -12.63
N LEU A 499 -3.26 -20.75 -11.93
CA LEU A 499 -3.23 -20.70 -10.45
C LEU A 499 -4.51 -20.12 -9.83
N HIS A 500 -5.32 -19.41 -10.60
CA HIS A 500 -6.50 -18.70 -10.12
C HIS A 500 -6.16 -17.83 -8.90
N ASP A 501 -6.89 -18.02 -7.80
CA ASP A 501 -6.72 -17.29 -6.55
C ASP A 501 -5.34 -17.48 -5.90
N ASP A 502 -4.66 -18.59 -6.19
CA ASP A 502 -3.35 -18.89 -5.62
C ASP A 502 -2.29 -17.91 -6.11
N LEU A 503 -2.44 -17.33 -7.32
CA LEU A 503 -1.50 -16.33 -7.82
C LEU A 503 -1.52 -15.06 -6.96
N TYR A 504 -2.72 -14.57 -6.63
CA TYR A 504 -2.89 -13.42 -5.75
C TYR A 504 -2.44 -13.74 -4.32
N SER A 505 -2.73 -14.97 -3.87
CA SER A 505 -2.30 -15.45 -2.55
C SER A 505 -0.77 -15.44 -2.43
N LEU A 506 -0.03 -15.92 -3.45
CA LEU A 506 1.44 -15.92 -3.44
C LEU A 506 2.04 -14.51 -3.28
N VAL A 507 1.47 -13.51 -3.97
CA VAL A 507 1.92 -12.11 -3.85
C VAL A 507 1.65 -11.57 -2.44
N LEU A 508 0.45 -11.84 -1.90
CA LEU A 508 0.06 -11.40 -0.56
C LEU A 508 0.84 -12.13 0.56
N GLU A 509 1.14 -13.40 0.38
CA GLU A 509 1.97 -14.20 1.30
C GLU A 509 3.38 -13.62 1.40
N GLU A 510 3.94 -13.14 0.28
CA GLU A 510 5.25 -12.50 0.28
C GLU A 510 5.23 -11.18 1.07
N PHE A 511 4.17 -10.36 0.96
CA PHE A 511 4.00 -9.20 1.83
C PHE A 511 3.96 -9.61 3.31
N VAL A 512 3.16 -10.62 3.66
CA VAL A 512 3.08 -11.12 5.04
C VAL A 512 4.45 -11.58 5.54
N ARG A 513 5.19 -12.34 4.73
CA ARG A 513 6.53 -12.84 5.07
C ARG A 513 7.50 -11.68 5.34
N ARG A 514 7.57 -10.69 4.45
CA ARG A 514 8.44 -9.51 4.61
C ARG A 514 8.07 -8.69 5.84
N LEU A 515 6.77 -8.51 6.09
CA LEU A 515 6.25 -7.80 7.27
C LEU A 515 6.56 -8.54 8.58
N GLU A 516 6.50 -9.86 8.59
CA GLU A 516 6.91 -10.68 9.73
C GLU A 516 8.41 -10.60 10.01
N LEU A 517 9.25 -10.68 8.97
CA LEU A 517 10.70 -10.53 9.11
C LEU A 517 11.06 -9.13 9.63
N LYS A 518 10.43 -8.10 9.07
CA LYS A 518 10.60 -6.72 9.53
C LYS A 518 10.23 -6.54 11.00
N ARG A 519 9.10 -7.11 11.46
CA ARG A 519 8.71 -7.09 12.89
C ARG A 519 9.72 -7.79 13.80
N ARG A 520 10.46 -8.78 13.28
CA ARG A 520 11.55 -9.48 14.00
C ARG A 520 12.91 -8.77 13.90
N GLY A 521 12.98 -7.63 13.20
CA GLY A 521 14.24 -6.92 12.95
C GLY A 521 15.19 -7.66 11.98
N GLN A 522 14.64 -8.54 11.14
CA GLN A 522 15.40 -9.31 10.16
C GLN A 522 15.28 -8.68 8.77
N ALA A 523 16.38 -8.70 8.02
CA ALA A 523 16.35 -8.40 6.58
C ALA A 523 15.69 -9.56 5.84
N TRP A 524 15.09 -9.26 4.67
CA TRP A 524 14.53 -10.25 3.77
C TRP A 524 15.37 -10.46 2.52
#